data_AF-A0A2A5KME8-F1
#
_entry.id   AF-A0A2A5KME8-F1
#
_cell.length_a   1.000
_cell.length_b   1.000
_cell.length_c   1.000
_cell.angle_alpha   90.00
_cell.angle_beta   90.00
_cell.angle_gamma   90.00
#
_symmetry.space_group_name_H-M   'P 1'
#
loop_
_entity.id
_entity.type
_entity.pdbx_description
1 polymer ?
#
loop_
_entity_poly.entity_id
_entity_poly.type
_entity_poly.pdbx_seq_one_letter_code
_entity_poly.pdbx_strand_id
1 'polypeptide(L)'
;MAKSSSKHSEEVNAPLAHGATVLPLVTIDDYNNELRDKNGFVGDNANKKTFQQKLDDWRKHVRKFGDDPIGKVATAKLSKKKIEALLKGDDMEAAALIMGAMEDFAQDFAEVIRKFLKDERWSKTERIVVGGGFRQSRFGELTIARTMVILKAAGIAIDVVPIVHHPDEAGLIGSVHLMPPWMFKGYEAMLAVDIGGTNVRAGVVEFGREKKPHFADASVWESAIWRHADDEPSRSATVEKLVAMLQELIDKAEKANLKPAPIIGIACPGIIKADGSIERGGQNLPGGNWESDSFNLPAALMKAIPEIGDHSTYVMMHNDAVVQGLSQIPFMNDVFRWAVLTVGTGLGNAHFTNREGMKAR
;
A
#
# COMPACT_ATOMS: atom_id res chain seq x y z
N MET A 1 14.82 40.58 8.73
CA MET A 1 14.05 39.35 8.41
C MET A 1 14.71 38.65 7.22
N ALA A 2 15.54 37.62 7.45
CA ALA A 2 16.18 36.82 6.38
C ALA A 2 16.79 35.50 6.91
N LYS A 3 16.19 34.86 7.92
CA LYS A 3 16.70 33.60 8.52
C LYS A 3 15.74 32.41 8.42
N SER A 4 14.54 32.59 7.88
CA SER A 4 13.53 31.51 7.74
C SER A 4 13.71 30.71 6.45
N SER A 5 14.18 31.30 5.34
CA SER A 5 14.29 30.59 4.06
C SER A 5 15.48 29.62 3.99
N SER A 6 16.62 29.94 4.64
CA SER A 6 17.83 29.11 4.56
C SER A 6 17.70 27.81 5.36
N LYS A 7 17.05 27.85 6.53
CA LYS A 7 16.79 26.67 7.36
C LYS A 7 15.83 25.69 6.65
N HIS A 8 14.79 26.21 6.01
CA HIS A 8 13.87 25.38 5.22
C HIS A 8 14.52 24.79 3.97
N SER A 9 15.46 25.49 3.32
CA SER A 9 16.19 24.91 2.18
C SER A 9 17.20 23.85 2.58
N GLU A 10 17.78 23.92 3.79
CA GLU A 10 18.71 22.89 4.29
C GLU A 10 17.97 21.62 4.74
N GLU A 11 16.81 21.75 5.41
CA GLU A 11 15.97 20.61 5.82
C GLU A 11 15.40 19.82 4.63
N VAL A 12 15.16 20.46 3.48
CA VAL A 12 14.63 19.81 2.27
C VAL A 12 15.72 19.08 1.46
N ASN A 13 17.00 19.37 1.73
CA ASN A 13 18.13 18.85 0.95
C ASN A 13 18.92 17.73 1.65
N ALA A 14 18.72 17.50 2.96
CA ALA A 14 19.32 16.36 3.65
C ALA A 14 18.71 15.03 3.16
N PRO A 15 19.49 13.93 3.08
CA PRO A 15 18.95 12.61 2.78
C PRO A 15 17.85 12.26 3.80
N LEU A 16 16.69 11.83 3.31
CA LEU A 16 15.64 11.31 4.17
C LEU A 16 16.15 10.06 4.89
N ALA A 17 15.84 9.92 6.17
CA ALA A 17 16.08 8.68 6.90
C ALA A 17 15.02 7.63 6.53
N HIS A 18 15.35 6.36 6.69
CA HIS A 18 14.36 5.28 6.61
C HIS A 18 13.22 5.54 7.61
N GLY A 19 11.99 5.22 7.23
CA GLY A 19 10.83 5.45 8.11
C GLY A 19 10.58 6.91 8.49
N ALA A 20 11.16 7.89 7.79
CA ALA A 20 10.98 9.31 8.09
C ALA A 20 9.49 9.69 8.17
N THR A 21 9.10 10.43 9.21
CA THR A 21 7.71 10.89 9.42
C THR A 21 7.45 12.27 8.83
N VAL A 22 8.49 13.00 8.43
CA VAL A 22 8.37 14.30 7.77
C VAL A 22 8.96 14.17 6.37
N LEU A 23 8.08 14.22 5.37
CA LEU A 23 8.45 14.19 3.95
C LEU A 23 8.27 15.59 3.33
N PRO A 24 8.77 15.84 2.12
CA PRO A 24 8.68 17.17 1.49
C PRO A 24 7.25 17.72 1.37
N LEU A 25 6.27 16.85 1.09
CA LEU A 25 4.88 17.25 0.80
C LEU A 25 3.89 16.93 1.93
N VAL A 26 4.22 15.95 2.78
CA VAL A 26 3.33 15.46 3.83
C VAL A 26 4.10 15.17 5.13
N THR A 27 3.40 15.26 6.24
CA THR A 27 3.79 14.63 7.51
C THR A 27 2.98 13.34 7.66
N ILE A 28 3.64 12.27 8.07
CA ILE A 28 3.02 11.00 8.45
C ILE A 28 2.76 11.05 9.94
N ASP A 29 1.50 11.14 10.31
CA ASP A 29 1.07 11.31 11.71
C ASP A 29 1.00 9.98 12.45
N ASP A 30 0.69 8.90 11.73
CA ASP A 30 0.50 7.57 12.26
C ASP A 30 0.64 6.53 11.15
N TYR A 31 1.12 5.33 11.47
CA TYR A 31 1.08 4.18 10.57
C TYR A 31 1.30 2.88 11.35
N ASN A 32 0.87 1.77 10.77
CA ASN A 32 0.89 0.47 11.44
C ASN A 32 0.22 0.56 12.83
N ASN A 33 -0.86 1.34 12.93
CA ASN A 33 -1.61 1.53 14.16
C ASN A 33 -2.29 0.21 14.54
N GLU A 34 -1.92 -0.28 15.72
CA GLU A 34 -2.32 -1.54 16.33
C GLU A 34 -3.55 -1.37 17.23
N LEU A 35 -4.52 -0.55 16.82
CA LEU A 35 -5.73 -0.27 17.59
C LEU A 35 -6.43 -1.58 17.99
N ARG A 36 -6.70 -1.73 19.29
CA ARG A 36 -7.34 -2.93 19.87
C ARG A 36 -8.69 -2.61 20.49
N ASP A 37 -9.59 -3.58 20.45
CA ASP A 37 -10.79 -3.62 21.26
C ASP A 37 -10.84 -4.92 22.09
N LYS A 38 -11.97 -5.16 22.76
CA LYS A 38 -12.20 -6.35 23.59
C LYS A 38 -12.08 -7.69 22.83
N ASN A 39 -12.13 -7.69 21.50
CA ASN A 39 -12.11 -8.85 20.64
C ASN A 39 -10.77 -9.03 19.90
N GLY A 40 -9.79 -8.15 20.08
CA GLY A 40 -8.49 -8.22 19.41
C GLY A 40 -8.13 -6.94 18.66
N PHE A 41 -7.38 -7.05 17.56
CA PHE A 41 -7.09 -5.89 16.72
C PHE A 41 -8.32 -5.48 15.94
N VAL A 42 -8.61 -4.17 15.91
CA VAL A 42 -9.77 -3.63 15.21
C VAL A 42 -9.69 -3.95 13.71
N GLY A 43 -8.49 -3.86 13.12
CA GLY A 43 -8.24 -4.13 11.70
C GLY A 43 -8.49 -5.58 11.26
N ASP A 44 -8.54 -6.54 12.21
CA ASP A 44 -8.85 -7.94 11.89
C ASP A 44 -10.29 -8.13 11.38
N ASN A 45 -11.17 -7.15 11.63
CA ASN A 45 -12.54 -7.16 11.14
C ASN A 45 -12.67 -6.60 9.70
N ALA A 46 -11.58 -6.14 9.08
CA ALA A 46 -11.61 -5.52 7.75
C ALA A 46 -10.45 -6.00 6.86
N ASN A 47 -10.38 -7.32 6.62
CA ASN A 47 -9.41 -7.92 5.71
C ASN A 47 -10.07 -8.94 4.77
N LYS A 48 -9.29 -9.48 3.83
CA LYS A 48 -9.77 -10.46 2.84
C LYS A 48 -10.42 -11.69 3.48
N LYS A 49 -9.87 -12.19 4.59
CA LYS A 49 -10.38 -13.38 5.28
C LYS A 49 -11.76 -13.11 5.87
N THR A 50 -11.98 -11.91 6.41
CA THR A 50 -13.28 -11.52 6.96
C THR A 50 -14.37 -11.49 5.89
N PHE A 51 -14.09 -10.94 4.70
CA PHE A 51 -15.06 -11.01 3.59
C PHE A 51 -15.38 -12.46 3.19
N GLN A 52 -14.35 -13.32 3.08
CA GLN A 52 -14.56 -14.74 2.77
C GLN A 52 -15.40 -15.44 3.84
N GLN A 53 -15.22 -15.09 5.11
CA GLN A 53 -16.01 -15.62 6.21
C GLN A 53 -17.49 -15.21 6.09
N LYS A 54 -17.77 -13.92 5.84
CA LYS A 54 -19.15 -13.43 5.62
C LYS A 54 -19.83 -14.17 4.48
N LEU A 55 -19.14 -14.33 3.36
CA LEU A 55 -19.66 -15.08 2.22
C LEU A 55 -19.94 -16.53 2.58
N ASP A 56 -19.04 -17.20 3.29
CA ASP A 56 -19.22 -18.57 3.73
C ASP A 56 -20.40 -18.73 4.70
N ASP A 57 -20.59 -17.77 5.60
CA ASP A 57 -21.71 -17.75 6.53
C ASP A 57 -23.04 -17.60 5.79
N TRP A 58 -23.15 -16.71 4.81
CA TRP A 58 -24.34 -16.61 3.96
C TRP A 58 -24.67 -17.93 3.25
N ARG A 59 -23.67 -18.59 2.65
CA ARG A 59 -23.86 -19.90 2.02
C ARG A 59 -24.34 -20.96 3.00
N LYS A 60 -23.78 -21.00 4.22
CA LYS A 60 -24.23 -21.92 5.28
C LYS A 60 -25.69 -21.68 5.66
N HIS A 61 -26.12 -20.42 5.74
CA HIS A 61 -27.51 -20.08 6.06
C HIS A 61 -28.47 -20.54 4.96
N VAL A 62 -28.14 -20.27 3.69
CA VAL A 62 -28.97 -20.70 2.56
C VAL A 62 -29.08 -22.23 2.48
N ARG A 63 -27.95 -22.94 2.66
CA ARG A 63 -27.90 -24.41 2.66
C ARG A 63 -28.77 -25.09 3.72
N LYS A 64 -29.18 -24.39 4.78
CA LYS A 64 -30.10 -24.95 5.79
C LYS A 64 -31.50 -25.18 5.23
N PHE A 65 -31.90 -24.41 4.21
CA PHE A 65 -33.28 -24.37 3.73
C PHE A 65 -33.42 -24.48 2.21
N GLY A 66 -32.31 -24.57 1.46
CA GLY A 66 -32.30 -24.70 0.02
C GLY A 66 -30.91 -25.03 -0.55
N ASP A 67 -30.78 -25.02 -1.87
CA ASP A 67 -29.51 -25.22 -2.54
C ASP A 67 -28.63 -23.97 -2.46
N ASP A 68 -27.31 -24.17 -2.44
CA ASP A 68 -26.35 -23.07 -2.50
C ASP A 68 -26.25 -22.53 -3.94
N PRO A 69 -26.67 -21.28 -4.23
CA PRO A 69 -26.69 -20.75 -5.58
C PRO A 69 -25.29 -20.54 -6.16
N ILE A 70 -24.23 -20.50 -5.33
CA ILE A 70 -22.84 -20.41 -5.80
C ILE A 70 -22.16 -21.80 -5.88
N GLY A 71 -22.92 -22.88 -5.69
CA GLY A 71 -22.51 -24.26 -5.92
C GLY A 71 -21.62 -24.85 -4.81
N LYS A 72 -20.89 -25.93 -5.13
CA LYS A 72 -20.15 -26.74 -4.15
C LYS A 72 -18.69 -26.31 -3.91
N VAL A 73 -18.15 -25.40 -4.72
CA VAL A 73 -16.75 -24.95 -4.58
C VAL A 73 -16.59 -24.24 -3.25
N ALA A 74 -15.64 -24.67 -2.41
CA ALA A 74 -15.40 -24.05 -1.11
C ALA A 74 -15.08 -22.55 -1.25
N THR A 75 -15.57 -21.72 -0.31
CA THR A 75 -15.47 -20.25 -0.39
C THR A 75 -14.02 -19.78 -0.50
N ALA A 76 -13.10 -20.42 0.23
CA ALA A 76 -11.67 -20.13 0.18
C ALA A 76 -11.02 -20.37 -1.21
N LYS A 77 -11.61 -21.24 -2.04
CA LYS A 77 -11.14 -21.56 -3.40
C LYS A 77 -11.78 -20.67 -4.48
N LEU A 78 -12.72 -19.79 -4.13
CA LEU A 78 -13.30 -18.86 -5.08
C LEU A 78 -12.31 -17.74 -5.39
N SER A 79 -11.97 -17.59 -6.68
CA SER A 79 -11.19 -16.46 -7.16
C SER A 79 -12.05 -15.18 -7.16
N LYS A 80 -11.40 -14.01 -7.03
CA LYS A 80 -12.09 -12.70 -7.16
C LYS A 80 -12.88 -12.61 -8.47
N LYS A 81 -12.29 -13.08 -9.57
CA LYS A 81 -12.92 -13.14 -10.90
C LYS A 81 -14.20 -13.98 -10.91
N LYS A 82 -14.22 -15.10 -10.17
CA LYS A 82 -15.42 -15.95 -10.07
C LYS A 82 -16.51 -15.28 -9.24
N ILE A 83 -16.17 -14.64 -8.13
CA ILE A 83 -17.12 -13.87 -7.31
C ILE A 83 -17.73 -12.73 -8.13
N GLU A 84 -16.89 -12.01 -8.89
CA GLU A 84 -17.35 -10.95 -9.76
C GLU A 84 -18.26 -11.44 -10.90
N ALA A 85 -17.94 -12.59 -11.50
CA ALA A 85 -18.79 -13.20 -12.52
C ALA A 85 -20.16 -13.62 -11.96
N LEU A 86 -20.21 -14.12 -10.71
CA LEU A 86 -21.47 -14.45 -10.05
C LEU A 86 -22.29 -13.21 -9.72
N LEU A 87 -21.65 -12.12 -9.27
CA LEU A 87 -22.33 -10.85 -8.99
C LEU A 87 -22.92 -10.20 -10.25
N LYS A 88 -22.28 -10.39 -11.42
CA LYS A 88 -22.71 -9.83 -12.72
C LYS A 88 -23.57 -10.77 -13.56
N GLY A 89 -23.72 -12.03 -13.14
CA GLY A 89 -24.39 -13.07 -13.91
C GLY A 89 -25.91 -13.01 -13.81
N ASP A 90 -26.57 -13.86 -14.60
CA ASP A 90 -28.04 -13.93 -14.67
C ASP A 90 -28.67 -14.67 -13.47
N ASP A 91 -27.87 -15.37 -12.67
CA ASP A 91 -28.33 -16.00 -11.43
C ASP A 91 -28.51 -14.97 -10.31
N MET A 92 -29.75 -14.51 -10.16
CA MET A 92 -30.12 -13.46 -9.22
C MET A 92 -29.96 -13.90 -7.76
N GLU A 93 -30.10 -15.19 -7.44
CA GLU A 93 -29.90 -15.69 -6.07
C GLU A 93 -28.41 -15.69 -5.72
N ALA A 94 -27.55 -16.10 -6.65
CA ALA A 94 -26.10 -16.03 -6.47
C ALA A 94 -25.63 -14.57 -6.29
N ALA A 95 -26.15 -13.65 -7.09
CA ALA A 95 -25.87 -12.22 -6.97
C ALA A 95 -26.36 -11.66 -5.61
N ALA A 96 -27.58 -11.98 -5.21
CA ALA A 96 -28.15 -11.55 -3.93
C ALA A 96 -27.36 -12.06 -2.72
N LEU A 97 -26.89 -13.30 -2.77
CA LEU A 97 -26.04 -13.89 -1.73
C LEU A 97 -24.74 -13.10 -1.58
N ILE A 98 -24.08 -12.75 -2.69
CA ILE A 98 -22.84 -11.96 -2.66
C ILE A 98 -23.11 -10.55 -2.14
N MET A 99 -24.22 -9.92 -2.53
CA MET A 99 -24.61 -8.60 -2.02
C MET A 99 -24.83 -8.61 -0.50
N GLY A 100 -25.41 -9.67 0.06
CA GLY A 100 -25.54 -9.84 1.51
C GLY A 100 -24.17 -9.87 2.22
N ALA A 101 -23.22 -10.62 1.68
CA ALA A 101 -21.85 -10.65 2.22
C ALA A 101 -21.12 -9.30 2.08
N MET A 102 -21.36 -8.56 1.00
CA MET A 102 -20.84 -7.21 0.79
C MET A 102 -21.42 -6.22 1.81
N GLU A 103 -22.72 -6.30 2.10
CA GLU A 103 -23.37 -5.46 3.11
C GLU A 103 -22.75 -5.69 4.48
N ASP A 104 -22.67 -6.94 4.93
CA ASP A 104 -22.11 -7.28 6.24
C ASP A 104 -20.66 -6.82 6.38
N PHE A 105 -19.86 -6.99 5.33
CA PHE A 105 -18.48 -6.50 5.34
C PHE A 105 -18.42 -4.97 5.36
N ALA A 106 -19.27 -4.28 4.62
CA ALA A 106 -19.31 -2.82 4.62
C ALA A 106 -19.70 -2.24 5.99
N GLN A 107 -20.61 -2.91 6.71
CA GLN A 107 -20.97 -2.54 8.08
C GLN A 107 -19.78 -2.71 9.04
N ASP A 108 -19.10 -3.85 8.99
CA ASP A 108 -17.90 -4.10 9.81
C ASP A 108 -16.79 -3.09 9.47
N PHE A 109 -16.59 -2.80 8.19
CA PHE A 109 -15.57 -1.85 7.76
C PHE A 109 -15.89 -0.41 8.18
N ALA A 110 -17.16 0.00 8.12
CA ALA A 110 -17.60 1.29 8.65
C ALA A 110 -17.33 1.38 10.16
N GLU A 111 -17.54 0.30 10.90
CA GLU A 111 -17.25 0.27 12.34
C GLU A 111 -15.74 0.34 12.63
N VAL A 112 -14.92 -0.32 11.83
CA VAL A 112 -13.45 -0.17 11.89
C VAL A 112 -13.04 1.28 11.68
N ILE A 113 -13.56 1.94 10.64
CA ILE A 113 -13.30 3.36 10.37
C ILE A 113 -13.74 4.24 11.55
N ARG A 114 -14.94 4.03 12.10
CA ARG A 114 -15.42 4.76 13.28
C ARG A 114 -14.49 4.63 14.48
N LYS A 115 -13.89 3.47 14.68
CA LYS A 115 -12.93 3.24 15.78
C LYS A 115 -11.63 3.99 15.53
N PHE A 116 -11.11 3.99 14.29
CA PHE A 116 -9.97 4.84 13.93
C PHE A 116 -10.26 6.31 14.18
N LEU A 117 -11.40 6.84 13.73
CA LEU A 117 -11.79 8.24 13.93
C LEU A 117 -11.97 8.67 15.40
N LYS A 118 -11.98 7.73 16.35
CA LYS A 118 -11.96 8.05 17.79
C LYS A 118 -10.54 8.26 18.33
N ASP A 119 -9.51 7.81 17.63
CA ASP A 119 -8.11 8.10 17.96
C ASP A 119 -7.83 9.58 17.69
N GLU A 120 -7.08 10.23 18.58
CA GLU A 120 -6.80 11.67 18.51
C GLU A 120 -6.13 12.06 17.18
N ARG A 121 -5.19 11.23 16.69
CA ARG A 121 -4.46 11.48 15.44
C ARG A 121 -5.38 11.43 14.22
N TRP A 122 -6.42 10.60 14.26
CA TRP A 122 -7.34 10.33 13.16
C TRP A 122 -8.65 11.14 13.23
N SER A 123 -8.97 11.74 14.38
CA SER A 123 -10.25 12.41 14.66
C SER A 123 -10.66 13.52 13.67
N LYS A 124 -9.69 14.10 12.97
CA LYS A 124 -9.90 15.18 11.98
C LYS A 124 -9.63 14.73 10.54
N THR A 125 -9.70 13.42 10.27
CA THR A 125 -9.53 12.89 8.92
C THR A 125 -10.65 13.39 8.02
N GLU A 126 -10.33 13.96 6.88
CA GLU A 126 -11.30 14.45 5.89
C GLU A 126 -11.57 13.40 4.81
N ARG A 127 -10.55 12.61 4.44
CA ARG A 127 -10.65 11.57 3.42
C ARG A 127 -9.83 10.32 3.77
N ILE A 128 -10.42 9.15 3.55
CA ILE A 128 -9.77 7.85 3.65
C ILE A 128 -9.72 7.22 2.26
N VAL A 129 -8.52 6.90 1.81
CA VAL A 129 -8.30 6.15 0.57
C VAL A 129 -8.20 4.67 0.88
N VAL A 130 -8.94 3.85 0.15
CA VAL A 130 -8.96 2.39 0.34
C VAL A 130 -8.21 1.69 -0.78
N GLY A 131 -7.10 1.06 -0.43
CA GLY A 131 -6.23 0.32 -1.34
C GLY A 131 -6.18 -1.17 -1.06
N GLY A 132 -5.09 -1.80 -1.48
CA GLY A 132 -4.89 -3.24 -1.38
C GLY A 132 -5.67 -4.05 -2.40
N GLY A 133 -5.44 -5.37 -2.39
CA GLY A 133 -6.01 -6.27 -3.38
C GLY A 133 -7.54 -6.31 -3.38
N PHE A 134 -8.21 -5.97 -2.28
CA PHE A 134 -9.68 -5.94 -2.23
C PHE A 134 -10.29 -4.99 -3.27
N ARG A 135 -9.67 -3.81 -3.47
CA ARG A 135 -10.14 -2.78 -4.42
C ARG A 135 -10.14 -3.26 -5.88
N GLN A 136 -9.34 -4.25 -6.27
CA GLN A 136 -9.16 -4.70 -7.67
C GLN A 136 -10.37 -5.36 -8.33
N SER A 137 -11.53 -5.36 -7.66
CA SER A 137 -12.72 -6.04 -8.13
C SER A 137 -13.91 -5.10 -8.05
N ARG A 138 -14.88 -5.27 -8.96
CA ARG A 138 -16.08 -4.43 -8.94
C ARG A 138 -16.86 -4.56 -7.62
N PHE A 139 -16.88 -5.77 -7.04
CA PHE A 139 -17.50 -5.97 -5.73
C PHE A 139 -16.75 -5.20 -4.64
N GLY A 140 -15.42 -5.15 -4.68
CA GLY A 140 -14.61 -4.37 -3.75
C GLY A 140 -14.91 -2.86 -3.83
N GLU A 141 -14.97 -2.30 -5.03
CA GLU A 141 -15.36 -0.90 -5.24
C GLU A 141 -16.77 -0.58 -4.73
N LEU A 142 -17.74 -1.47 -5.01
CA LEU A 142 -19.10 -1.33 -4.50
C LEU A 142 -19.16 -1.41 -2.97
N THR A 143 -18.38 -2.29 -2.35
CA THR A 143 -18.29 -2.40 -0.90
C THR A 143 -17.68 -1.15 -0.27
N ILE A 144 -16.65 -0.54 -0.89
CA ILE A 144 -16.08 0.75 -0.47
C ILE A 144 -17.15 1.85 -0.56
N ALA A 145 -17.84 1.95 -1.70
CA ALA A 145 -18.94 2.90 -1.89
C ALA A 145 -20.07 2.67 -0.87
N ARG A 146 -20.40 1.41 -0.56
CA ARG A 146 -21.42 1.07 0.43
C ARG A 146 -20.99 1.48 1.84
N THR A 147 -19.73 1.27 2.19
CA THR A 147 -19.14 1.72 3.46
C THR A 147 -19.29 3.23 3.61
N MET A 148 -18.99 4.00 2.55
CA MET A 148 -19.20 5.44 2.51
C MET A 148 -20.67 5.83 2.77
N VAL A 149 -21.63 5.14 2.15
CA VAL A 149 -23.07 5.38 2.37
C VAL A 149 -23.45 5.12 3.83
N ILE A 150 -22.95 4.04 4.44
CA ILE A 150 -23.20 3.71 5.85
C ILE A 150 -22.65 4.79 6.79
N LEU A 151 -21.45 5.31 6.51
CA LEU A 151 -20.84 6.38 7.29
C LEU A 151 -21.62 7.70 7.17
N LYS A 152 -22.05 8.07 5.95
CA LYS A 152 -22.91 9.24 5.72
C LYS A 152 -24.24 9.11 6.45
N ALA A 153 -24.88 7.94 6.39
CA ALA A 153 -26.14 7.68 7.09
C ALA A 153 -25.99 7.81 8.62
N ALA A 154 -24.80 7.54 9.16
CA ALA A 154 -24.46 7.76 10.56
C ALA A 154 -24.06 9.21 10.91
N GLY A 155 -24.15 10.15 9.95
CA GLY A 155 -23.80 11.55 10.15
C GLY A 155 -22.29 11.83 10.23
N ILE A 156 -21.46 10.92 9.74
CA ILE A 156 -20.00 11.07 9.78
C ILE A 156 -19.55 11.77 8.50
N ALA A 157 -18.99 12.97 8.65
CA ALA A 157 -18.54 13.82 7.55
C ALA A 157 -17.10 13.49 7.14
N ILE A 158 -16.92 12.37 6.44
CA ILE A 158 -15.65 11.97 5.81
C ILE A 158 -15.89 11.45 4.40
N ASP A 159 -14.89 11.51 3.54
CA ASP A 159 -14.85 10.81 2.25
C ASP A 159 -14.16 9.45 2.36
N VAL A 160 -14.73 8.41 1.76
CA VAL A 160 -14.10 7.09 1.61
C VAL A 160 -14.10 6.73 0.14
N VAL A 161 -12.91 6.70 -0.45
CA VAL A 161 -12.71 6.56 -1.90
C VAL A 161 -11.73 5.44 -2.20
N PRO A 162 -11.86 4.74 -3.35
CA PRO A 162 -10.85 3.78 -3.76
C PRO A 162 -9.54 4.51 -4.11
N ILE A 163 -8.42 3.81 -3.93
CA ILE A 163 -7.12 4.25 -4.42
C ILE A 163 -7.15 4.44 -5.94
N VAL A 164 -6.62 5.57 -6.43
CA VAL A 164 -6.66 5.93 -7.86
C VAL A 164 -5.81 4.96 -8.68
N HIS A 165 -4.53 4.84 -8.32
CA HIS A 165 -3.59 3.93 -8.98
C HIS A 165 -4.02 2.47 -8.83
N HIS A 166 -3.58 1.63 -9.76
CA HIS A 166 -3.82 0.19 -9.64
C HIS A 166 -3.17 -0.32 -8.34
N PRO A 167 -3.86 -1.16 -7.52
CA PRO A 167 -3.31 -1.57 -6.23
C PRO A 167 -1.98 -2.32 -6.27
N ASP A 168 -1.66 -2.97 -7.40
CA ASP A 168 -0.36 -3.64 -7.59
C ASP A 168 0.77 -2.68 -7.96
N GLU A 169 0.44 -1.45 -8.36
CA GLU A 169 1.40 -0.42 -8.78
C GLU A 169 1.54 0.68 -7.74
N ALA A 170 0.51 0.93 -6.93
CA ALA A 170 0.49 2.04 -5.99
C ALA A 170 1.67 2.02 -4.98
N GLY A 171 2.09 0.84 -4.52
CA GLY A 171 3.28 0.71 -3.66
C GLY A 171 4.60 1.00 -4.39
N LEU A 172 4.66 0.74 -5.70
CA LEU A 172 5.81 1.10 -6.53
C LEU A 172 5.82 2.60 -6.81
N ILE A 173 4.70 3.15 -7.30
CA ILE A 173 4.55 4.57 -7.65
C ILE A 173 4.79 5.47 -6.44
N GLY A 174 4.27 5.10 -5.27
CA GLY A 174 4.46 5.88 -4.06
C GLY A 174 5.92 6.05 -3.64
N SER A 175 6.81 5.14 -4.07
CA SER A 175 8.25 5.21 -3.77
C SER A 175 8.93 6.44 -4.35
N VAL A 176 8.35 7.05 -5.40
CA VAL A 176 8.83 8.31 -5.97
C VAL A 176 8.88 9.42 -4.92
N HIS A 177 7.95 9.42 -3.96
CA HIS A 177 7.91 10.41 -2.90
C HIS A 177 8.93 10.18 -1.77
N LEU A 178 9.66 9.05 -1.80
CA LEU A 178 10.80 8.78 -0.91
C LEU A 178 12.13 9.27 -1.49
N MET A 179 12.16 9.65 -2.78
CA MET A 179 13.38 10.11 -3.42
C MET A 179 13.70 11.56 -3.01
N PRO A 180 14.96 11.87 -2.64
CA PRO A 180 15.36 13.24 -2.33
C PRO A 180 15.15 14.19 -3.53
N PRO A 181 14.66 15.42 -3.33
CA PRO A 181 14.36 16.36 -4.42
C PRO A 181 15.51 16.62 -5.42
N TRP A 182 16.76 16.59 -4.95
CA TRP A 182 17.93 16.83 -5.80
C TRP A 182 18.21 15.68 -6.76
N MET A 183 17.76 14.45 -6.46
CA MET A 183 18.00 13.26 -7.27
C MET A 183 17.08 13.17 -8.48
N PHE A 184 15.97 13.92 -8.53
CA PHE A 184 15.15 14.03 -9.75
C PHE A 184 15.90 14.67 -10.91
N LYS A 185 16.93 15.48 -10.64
CA LYS A 185 17.66 16.20 -11.67
C LYS A 185 18.60 15.25 -12.42
N GLY A 186 18.21 14.88 -13.64
CA GLY A 186 19.04 14.08 -14.56
C GLY A 186 18.60 12.63 -14.72
N TYR A 187 17.52 12.24 -14.04
CA TYR A 187 16.90 10.92 -14.15
C TYR A 187 15.43 11.05 -14.46
N GLU A 188 14.86 9.99 -15.02
CA GLU A 188 13.46 9.93 -15.44
C GLU A 188 12.70 8.75 -14.84
N ALA A 189 13.43 7.83 -14.19
CA ALA A 189 12.87 6.66 -13.56
C ALA A 189 13.62 6.32 -12.25
N MET A 190 13.06 5.42 -11.45
CA MET A 190 13.73 4.79 -10.30
C MET A 190 13.32 3.33 -10.18
N LEU A 191 14.09 2.56 -9.42
CA LEU A 191 13.68 1.23 -8.98
C LEU A 191 12.77 1.35 -7.75
N ALA A 192 11.72 0.55 -7.73
CA ALA A 192 10.83 0.44 -6.59
C ALA A 192 10.53 -1.03 -6.26
N VAL A 193 10.32 -1.30 -4.97
CA VAL A 193 9.98 -2.62 -4.44
C VAL A 193 8.77 -2.50 -3.53
N ASP A 194 7.82 -3.41 -3.70
CA ASP A 194 6.66 -3.58 -2.83
C ASP A 194 6.63 -5.02 -2.28
N ILE A 195 6.92 -5.16 -0.98
CA ILE A 195 6.98 -6.46 -0.32
C ILE A 195 5.66 -6.68 0.43
N GLY A 196 4.73 -7.41 -0.17
CA GLY A 196 3.48 -7.78 0.49
C GLY A 196 3.57 -9.10 1.25
N GLY A 197 2.54 -9.41 2.04
CA GLY A 197 2.42 -10.69 2.75
C GLY A 197 2.15 -11.93 1.87
N THR A 198 2.21 -11.81 0.54
CA THR A 198 1.97 -12.93 -0.40
C THR A 198 2.82 -12.82 -1.66
N ASN A 199 3.13 -11.60 -2.09
CA ASN A 199 3.93 -11.34 -3.27
C ASN A 199 5.03 -10.32 -2.95
N VAL A 200 6.17 -10.47 -3.60
CA VAL A 200 7.15 -9.39 -3.79
C VAL A 200 6.95 -8.84 -5.19
N ARG A 201 6.93 -7.52 -5.32
CA ARG A 201 6.96 -6.82 -6.60
C ARG A 201 8.20 -5.95 -6.66
N ALA A 202 8.82 -5.92 -7.82
CA ALA A 202 9.83 -4.93 -8.16
C ALA A 202 9.42 -4.27 -9.48
N GLY A 203 9.74 -3.01 -9.67
CA GLY A 203 9.47 -2.32 -10.92
C GLY A 203 10.36 -1.13 -11.15
N VAL A 204 10.37 -0.68 -12.40
CA VAL A 204 10.92 0.61 -12.79
C VAL A 204 9.77 1.59 -12.89
N VAL A 205 9.82 2.67 -12.13
CA VAL A 205 8.77 3.69 -12.09
C VAL A 205 9.28 4.93 -12.80
N GLU A 206 8.59 5.33 -13.85
CA GLU A 206 8.85 6.59 -14.56
C GLU A 206 8.14 7.75 -13.87
N PHE A 207 8.82 8.89 -13.78
CA PHE A 207 8.28 10.14 -13.24
C PHE A 207 8.63 11.37 -14.11
N GLY A 208 9.17 11.15 -15.30
CA GLY A 208 9.42 12.17 -16.32
C GLY A 208 10.79 12.86 -16.22
N ARG A 209 11.20 13.52 -17.32
CA ARG A 209 12.50 14.19 -17.50
C ARG A 209 12.55 15.64 -17.00
N GLU A 210 11.44 16.16 -16.48
CA GLU A 210 11.35 17.58 -16.14
C GLU A 210 12.10 17.91 -14.84
N LYS A 211 12.61 19.14 -14.73
CA LYS A 211 13.28 19.64 -13.51
C LYS A 211 12.37 19.60 -12.27
N LYS A 212 11.05 19.51 -12.48
CA LYS A 212 10.02 19.31 -11.46
C LYS A 212 9.04 18.27 -12.03
N PRO A 213 9.13 17.00 -11.63
CA PRO A 213 8.22 15.98 -12.13
C PRO A 213 6.78 16.28 -11.72
N HIS A 214 5.85 16.02 -12.64
CA HIS A 214 4.43 15.97 -12.34
C HIS A 214 4.11 14.60 -11.75
N PHE A 215 4.04 14.50 -10.42
CA PHE A 215 3.89 13.22 -9.73
C PHE A 215 2.57 12.50 -10.04
N ALA A 216 1.59 13.21 -10.57
CA ALA A 216 0.35 12.62 -11.08
C ALA A 216 0.55 11.71 -12.31
N ASP A 217 1.63 11.92 -13.06
CA ASP A 217 1.94 11.17 -14.28
C ASP A 217 2.88 9.98 -14.02
N ALA A 218 3.28 9.77 -12.76
CA ALA A 218 4.16 8.67 -12.40
C ALA A 218 3.50 7.33 -12.72
N SER A 219 4.23 6.45 -13.44
CA SER A 219 3.69 5.18 -13.90
C SER A 219 4.74 4.07 -13.87
N VAL A 220 4.29 2.82 -13.83
CA VAL A 220 5.18 1.66 -13.83
C VAL A 220 5.51 1.30 -15.28
N TRP A 221 6.78 1.43 -15.65
CA TRP A 221 7.28 1.11 -16.99
C TRP A 221 7.38 -0.39 -17.23
N GLU A 222 7.96 -1.10 -16.27
CA GLU A 222 8.13 -2.56 -16.28
C GLU A 222 8.06 -3.06 -14.84
N SER A 223 7.53 -4.26 -14.66
CA SER A 223 7.46 -4.87 -13.33
C SER A 223 7.68 -6.37 -13.36
N ALA A 224 8.26 -6.86 -12.27
CA ALA A 224 8.36 -8.27 -11.96
C ALA A 224 7.53 -8.56 -10.70
N ILE A 225 6.71 -9.60 -10.75
CA ILE A 225 5.93 -10.08 -9.61
C ILE A 225 6.35 -11.51 -9.29
N TRP A 226 6.62 -11.75 -8.01
CA TRP A 226 6.92 -13.07 -7.48
C TRP A 226 5.99 -13.40 -6.31
N ARG A 227 5.27 -14.51 -6.43
CA ARG A 227 4.35 -14.99 -5.41
C ARG A 227 5.08 -15.91 -4.42
N HIS A 228 5.84 -15.30 -3.51
CA HIS A 228 6.64 -16.03 -2.51
C HIS A 228 5.82 -17.00 -1.64
N ALA A 229 4.52 -16.73 -1.46
CA ALA A 229 3.64 -17.63 -0.70
C ALA A 229 3.47 -19.02 -1.32
N ASP A 230 3.79 -19.18 -2.61
CA ASP A 230 3.72 -20.48 -3.28
C ASP A 230 5.06 -21.25 -3.14
N ASP A 231 6.15 -20.57 -2.76
CA ASP A 231 7.51 -21.12 -2.72
C ASP A 231 8.10 -21.25 -1.29
N GLU A 232 7.47 -20.63 -0.29
CA GLU A 232 7.88 -20.61 1.13
C GLU A 232 9.41 -20.42 1.35
N PRO A 233 10.02 -19.39 0.75
CA PRO A 233 11.47 -19.23 0.74
C PRO A 233 12.02 -18.81 2.11
N SER A 234 13.31 -19.09 2.34
CA SER A 234 14.04 -18.50 3.47
C SER A 234 14.23 -16.99 3.28
N ARG A 235 14.56 -16.26 4.35
CA ARG A 235 14.88 -14.82 4.27
C ARG A 235 16.02 -14.56 3.28
N SER A 236 17.08 -15.37 3.31
CA SER A 236 18.22 -15.24 2.39
C SER A 236 17.81 -15.49 0.94
N ALA A 237 17.06 -16.57 0.68
CA ALA A 237 16.56 -16.86 -0.66
C ALA A 237 15.61 -15.76 -1.18
N THR A 238 14.84 -15.13 -0.29
CA THR A 238 14.02 -13.97 -0.64
C THR A 238 14.86 -12.79 -1.10
N VAL A 239 15.92 -12.45 -0.35
CA VAL A 239 16.83 -11.36 -0.72
C VAL A 239 17.54 -11.66 -2.04
N GLU A 240 18.03 -12.89 -2.23
CA GLU A 240 18.67 -13.32 -3.48
C GLU A 240 17.72 -13.19 -4.68
N LYS A 241 16.46 -13.65 -4.54
CA LYS A 241 15.45 -13.54 -5.58
C LYS A 241 15.08 -12.08 -5.88
N LEU A 242 14.95 -11.25 -4.85
CA LEU A 242 14.70 -9.81 -5.01
C LEU A 242 15.84 -9.11 -5.75
N VAL A 243 17.10 -9.42 -5.41
CA VAL A 243 18.27 -8.90 -6.12
C VAL A 243 18.24 -9.30 -7.59
N ALA A 244 17.93 -10.56 -7.89
CA ALA A 244 17.81 -11.03 -9.27
C ALA A 244 16.70 -10.30 -10.05
N MET A 245 15.55 -10.05 -9.42
CA MET A 245 14.46 -9.27 -10.03
C MET A 245 14.89 -7.83 -10.33
N LEU A 246 15.58 -7.18 -9.38
CA LEU A 246 16.08 -5.82 -9.55
C LEU A 246 17.14 -5.72 -10.65
N GLN A 247 18.08 -6.68 -10.70
CA GLN A 247 19.10 -6.70 -11.75
C GLN A 247 18.49 -6.90 -13.13
N GLU A 248 17.51 -7.79 -13.27
CA GLU A 248 16.78 -7.96 -14.55
C GLU A 248 16.10 -6.65 -15.00
N LEU A 249 15.51 -5.90 -14.05
CA LEU A 249 14.88 -4.61 -14.34
C LEU A 249 15.89 -3.53 -14.72
N ILE A 250 17.05 -3.48 -14.06
CA ILE A 250 18.17 -2.60 -14.44
C ILE A 250 18.61 -2.91 -15.88
N ASP A 251 18.89 -4.18 -16.18
CA ASP A 251 19.33 -4.61 -17.51
C ASP A 251 18.29 -4.26 -18.60
N LYS A 252 17.01 -4.38 -18.30
CA LYS A 252 15.92 -3.98 -19.21
C LYS A 252 15.89 -2.47 -19.44
N ALA A 253 16.00 -1.67 -18.36
CA ALA A 253 16.01 -0.22 -18.46
C ALA A 253 17.20 0.29 -19.28
N GLU A 254 18.40 -0.26 -19.04
CA GLU A 254 19.61 0.07 -19.80
C GLU A 254 19.47 -0.24 -21.29
N LYS A 255 18.93 -1.41 -21.64
CA LYS A 255 18.65 -1.79 -23.05
C LYS A 255 17.63 -0.86 -23.71
N ALA A 256 16.70 -0.30 -22.93
CA ALA A 256 15.72 0.67 -23.39
C ALA A 256 16.26 2.11 -23.38
N ASN A 257 17.51 2.34 -22.96
CA ASN A 257 18.11 3.66 -22.75
C ASN A 257 17.29 4.54 -21.77
N LEU A 258 16.58 3.89 -20.86
CA LEU A 258 15.93 4.50 -19.71
C LEU A 258 16.94 4.53 -18.57
N LYS A 259 17.15 5.68 -17.93
CA LYS A 259 18.14 5.83 -16.86
C LYS A 259 17.47 5.91 -15.49
N PRO A 260 17.43 4.81 -14.71
CA PRO A 260 16.99 4.87 -13.33
C PRO A 260 17.96 5.73 -12.51
N ALA A 261 17.42 6.53 -11.60
CA ALA A 261 18.18 7.13 -10.52
C ALA A 261 18.85 6.02 -9.68
N PRO A 262 20.02 6.28 -9.07
CA PRO A 262 20.73 5.30 -8.26
C PRO A 262 20.10 5.14 -6.88
N ILE A 263 18.80 4.85 -6.86
CA ILE A 263 17.98 4.67 -5.68
C ILE A 263 16.99 3.53 -5.88
N ILE A 264 16.83 2.74 -4.81
CA ILE A 264 15.76 1.74 -4.70
C ILE A 264 14.82 2.20 -3.58
N GLY A 265 13.58 2.52 -3.93
CA GLY A 265 12.52 2.76 -2.96
C GLY A 265 11.86 1.44 -2.54
N ILE A 266 11.60 1.25 -1.26
CA ILE A 266 11.06 0.00 -0.71
C ILE A 266 9.85 0.30 0.17
N ALA A 267 8.71 -0.26 -0.22
CA ALA A 267 7.52 -0.44 0.59
C ALA A 267 7.61 -1.79 1.32
N CYS A 268 7.74 -1.76 2.65
CA CYS A 268 7.97 -2.96 3.46
C CYS A 268 7.09 -2.97 4.73
N PRO A 269 6.33 -4.04 5.01
CA PRO A 269 5.53 -4.19 6.23
C PRO A 269 6.35 -3.99 7.50
N GLY A 270 5.71 -3.34 8.48
CA GLY A 270 6.26 -3.12 9.81
C GLY A 270 6.70 -1.69 10.10
N ILE A 271 7.27 -1.53 11.28
CA ILE A 271 7.76 -0.26 11.81
C ILE A 271 9.23 -0.11 11.45
N ILE A 272 9.49 0.74 10.47
CA ILE A 272 10.83 1.00 9.94
C ILE A 272 11.54 2.04 10.82
N LYS A 273 12.72 1.71 11.34
CA LYS A 273 13.59 2.63 12.08
C LYS A 273 14.45 3.46 11.12
N ALA A 274 15.04 4.54 11.63
CA ALA A 274 15.89 5.46 10.86
C ALA A 274 17.10 4.80 10.18
N ASP A 275 17.61 3.70 10.75
CA ASP A 275 18.73 2.92 10.20
C ASP A 275 18.29 1.86 9.17
N GLY A 276 16.98 1.72 8.92
CA GLY A 276 16.42 0.74 8.00
C GLY A 276 16.16 -0.64 8.62
N SER A 277 16.35 -0.82 9.94
CA SER A 277 15.89 -2.03 10.63
C SER A 277 14.36 -2.03 10.80
N ILE A 278 13.77 -3.22 10.89
CA ILE A 278 12.33 -3.40 11.16
C ILE A 278 12.18 -3.69 12.66
N GLU A 279 11.49 -2.82 13.39
CA GLU A 279 11.27 -2.99 14.83
C GLU A 279 10.28 -4.09 15.16
N ARG A 280 9.14 -4.10 14.46
CA ARG A 280 8.05 -5.08 14.59
C ARG A 280 7.12 -4.98 13.38
N GLY A 281 6.22 -5.95 13.19
CA GLY A 281 5.23 -5.95 12.11
C GLY A 281 5.68 -6.68 10.84
N GLY A 282 6.85 -7.33 10.88
CA GLY A 282 7.44 -8.10 9.79
C GLY A 282 6.97 -9.56 9.73
N GLN A 283 6.00 -9.98 10.55
CA GLN A 283 5.54 -11.38 10.62
C GLN A 283 4.96 -11.92 9.30
N ASN A 284 4.53 -11.04 8.40
CA ASN A 284 4.01 -11.43 7.09
C ASN A 284 5.11 -11.56 6.02
N LEU A 285 6.36 -11.28 6.37
CA LEU A 285 7.50 -11.35 5.44
C LEU A 285 8.00 -12.80 5.30
N PRO A 286 8.40 -13.22 4.09
CA PRO A 286 8.77 -14.61 3.80
C PRO A 286 10.02 -15.07 4.55
N GLY A 287 9.99 -16.30 5.08
CA GLY A 287 11.13 -16.92 5.76
C GLY A 287 11.45 -16.40 7.16
N GLY A 288 10.69 -15.42 7.68
CA GLY A 288 10.77 -14.94 9.06
C GLY A 288 12.08 -14.20 9.42
N ASN A 289 12.20 -13.83 10.69
CA ASN A 289 13.37 -13.17 11.30
C ASN A 289 13.78 -11.83 10.67
N TRP A 290 12.87 -11.12 10.00
CA TRP A 290 13.16 -9.81 9.40
C TRP A 290 13.43 -8.71 10.43
N GLU A 291 12.98 -8.91 11.66
CA GLU A 291 13.14 -8.03 12.83
C GLU A 291 14.42 -8.32 13.63
N SER A 292 15.27 -9.22 13.14
CA SER A 292 16.51 -9.56 13.83
C SER A 292 17.52 -8.42 13.76
N ASP A 293 18.13 -8.08 14.90
CA ASP A 293 19.24 -7.11 15.00
C ASP A 293 20.43 -7.42 14.08
N SER A 294 20.56 -8.68 13.63
CA SER A 294 21.62 -9.10 12.71
C SER A 294 21.32 -8.84 11.23
N PHE A 295 20.15 -8.28 10.91
CA PHE A 295 19.68 -8.12 9.54
C PHE A 295 19.17 -6.72 9.24
N ASN A 296 19.54 -6.20 8.08
CA ASN A 296 19.12 -4.91 7.58
C ASN A 296 18.95 -5.03 6.05
N LEU A 297 17.70 -4.98 5.57
CA LEU A 297 17.38 -5.15 4.15
C LEU A 297 18.03 -4.06 3.28
N PRO A 298 17.95 -2.76 3.62
CA PRO A 298 18.65 -1.72 2.87
C PRO A 298 20.15 -1.98 2.70
N ALA A 299 20.85 -2.34 3.77
CA ALA A 299 22.28 -2.66 3.73
C ALA A 299 22.57 -3.91 2.89
N ALA A 300 21.73 -4.94 2.98
CA ALA A 300 21.87 -6.14 2.17
C ALA A 300 21.74 -5.86 0.67
N LEU A 301 20.78 -5.00 0.28
CA LEU A 301 20.59 -4.60 -1.12
C LEU A 301 21.70 -3.70 -1.63
N MET A 302 22.16 -2.71 -0.86
CA MET A 302 23.32 -1.88 -1.23
C MET A 302 24.59 -2.71 -1.41
N LYS A 303 24.76 -3.78 -0.62
CA LYS A 303 25.89 -4.70 -0.79
C LYS A 303 25.78 -5.55 -2.06
N ALA A 304 24.57 -6.00 -2.40
CA ALA A 304 24.33 -6.88 -3.53
C ALA A 304 24.27 -6.13 -4.87
N ILE A 305 23.80 -4.89 -4.86
CA ILE A 305 23.69 -3.97 -6.01
C ILE A 305 24.44 -2.68 -5.62
N PRO A 306 25.78 -2.68 -5.68
CA PRO A 306 26.58 -1.56 -5.19
C PRO A 306 26.43 -0.29 -6.04
N GLU A 307 26.14 -0.44 -7.33
CA GLU A 307 26.04 0.66 -8.28
C GLU A 307 24.82 0.48 -9.20
N ILE A 308 24.21 1.60 -9.58
CA ILE A 308 23.20 1.70 -10.63
C ILE A 308 23.70 2.77 -11.59
N GLY A 309 23.97 2.39 -12.84
CA GLY A 309 24.76 3.23 -13.75
C GLY A 309 26.14 3.51 -13.16
N ASP A 310 26.59 4.76 -13.18
CA ASP A 310 27.93 5.17 -12.73
C ASP A 310 27.96 5.65 -11.25
N HIS A 311 26.93 5.34 -10.46
CA HIS A 311 26.75 5.90 -9.12
C HIS A 311 26.42 4.82 -8.08
N SER A 312 26.92 5.03 -6.85
CA SER A 312 26.60 4.17 -5.72
C SER A 312 25.10 4.13 -5.43
N THR A 313 24.57 2.93 -5.22
CA THR A 313 23.17 2.71 -4.92
C THR A 313 22.79 3.28 -3.56
N TYR A 314 21.71 4.04 -3.53
CA TYR A 314 21.00 4.43 -2.32
C TYR A 314 19.75 3.57 -2.12
N VAL A 315 19.35 3.31 -0.88
CA VAL A 315 18.10 2.60 -0.60
C VAL A 315 17.28 3.45 0.36
N MET A 316 15.99 3.61 0.05
CA MET A 316 15.02 4.24 0.94
C MET A 316 13.91 3.25 1.23
N MET A 317 13.61 3.05 2.51
CA MET A 317 12.60 2.09 2.95
C MET A 317 11.62 2.75 3.89
N HIS A 318 10.34 2.46 3.67
CA HIS A 318 9.24 2.87 4.54
C HIS A 318 8.17 1.77 4.59
N ASN A 319 7.22 1.93 5.51
CA ASN A 319 6.07 1.07 5.68
C ASN A 319 5.25 0.93 4.38
N ASP A 320 4.76 -0.27 4.09
CA ASP A 320 3.98 -0.59 2.89
C ASP A 320 2.72 0.27 2.73
N ALA A 321 1.92 0.43 3.79
CA ALA A 321 0.74 1.27 3.75
C ALA A 321 1.11 2.76 3.57
N VAL A 322 2.20 3.22 4.19
CA VAL A 322 2.72 4.57 3.98
C VAL A 322 3.03 4.79 2.51
N VAL A 323 3.89 3.95 1.91
CA VAL A 323 4.31 4.12 0.51
C VAL A 323 3.11 4.02 -0.43
N GLN A 324 2.22 3.05 -0.23
CA GLN A 324 0.99 2.96 -1.01
C GLN A 324 0.14 4.25 -0.89
N GLY A 325 0.04 4.83 0.31
CA GLY A 325 -0.61 6.11 0.55
C GLY A 325 0.07 7.26 -0.18
N LEU A 326 1.41 7.34 -0.19
CA LEU A 326 2.15 8.42 -0.86
C LEU A 326 1.79 8.55 -2.35
N SER A 327 1.45 7.45 -3.02
CA SER A 327 0.96 7.50 -4.42
C SER A 327 -0.30 8.36 -4.61
N GLN A 328 -0.98 8.74 -3.53
CA GLN A 328 -2.21 9.52 -3.55
C GLN A 328 -2.00 11.02 -3.33
N ILE A 329 -0.78 11.45 -2.98
CA ILE A 329 -0.46 12.86 -2.73
C ILE A 329 -0.99 13.79 -3.86
N PRO A 330 -0.84 13.48 -5.16
CA PRO A 330 -1.36 14.35 -6.23
C PRO A 330 -2.88 14.58 -6.20
N PHE A 331 -3.64 13.64 -5.61
CA PHE A 331 -5.11 13.64 -5.54
C PHE A 331 -5.66 14.09 -4.18
N MET A 332 -4.80 14.48 -3.25
CA MET A 332 -5.17 14.89 -1.90
C MET A 332 -4.96 16.39 -1.66
N ASN A 333 -4.70 17.18 -2.70
CA ASN A 333 -4.42 18.61 -2.61
C ASN A 333 -5.60 19.47 -2.10
N ASP A 334 -6.81 18.93 -2.07
CA ASP A 334 -8.07 19.57 -1.64
C ASP A 334 -8.43 19.28 -0.18
N VAL A 335 -7.68 18.41 0.50
CA VAL A 335 -7.88 18.04 1.91
C VAL A 335 -6.64 18.34 2.74
N PHE A 336 -6.81 18.58 4.04
CA PHE A 336 -5.70 18.85 4.96
C PHE A 336 -5.17 17.56 5.61
N ARG A 337 -6.09 16.69 6.06
CA ARG A 337 -5.78 15.43 6.74
C ARG A 337 -6.47 14.28 6.07
N TRP A 338 -5.70 13.25 5.74
CA TRP A 338 -6.22 12.10 5.03
C TRP A 338 -5.48 10.84 5.47
N ALA A 339 -6.08 9.70 5.18
CA ALA A 339 -5.52 8.42 5.56
C ALA A 339 -5.63 7.41 4.43
N VAL A 340 -4.88 6.31 4.56
CA VAL A 340 -4.99 5.14 3.70
C VAL A 340 -5.29 3.91 4.54
N LEU A 341 -6.17 3.06 4.04
CA LEU A 341 -6.46 1.73 4.57
C LEU A 341 -6.25 0.71 3.45
N THR A 342 -5.34 -0.24 3.64
CA THR A 342 -4.96 -1.23 2.62
C THR A 342 -5.55 -2.59 2.99
N VAL A 343 -6.57 -3.03 2.24
CA VAL A 343 -7.31 -4.26 2.55
C VAL A 343 -6.69 -5.43 1.79
N GLY A 344 -5.89 -6.23 2.50
CA GLY A 344 -5.15 -7.39 1.98
C GLY A 344 -5.26 -8.59 2.90
N THR A 345 -4.12 -9.26 3.14
CA THR A 345 -4.01 -10.34 4.13
C THR A 345 -4.33 -9.82 5.55
N GLY A 346 -3.85 -8.62 5.86
CA GLY A 346 -4.28 -7.81 7.01
C GLY A 346 -4.89 -6.48 6.55
N LEU A 347 -5.04 -5.55 7.50
CA LEU A 347 -5.40 -4.17 7.26
C LEU A 347 -4.18 -3.28 7.51
N GLY A 348 -3.48 -2.86 6.46
CA GLY A 348 -2.46 -1.83 6.59
C GLY A 348 -3.10 -0.45 6.74
N ASN A 349 -2.45 0.46 7.45
CA ASN A 349 -2.99 1.79 7.71
C ASN A 349 -1.87 2.83 7.85
N ALA A 350 -2.16 4.04 7.38
CA ALA A 350 -1.34 5.24 7.62
C ALA A 350 -2.21 6.50 7.57
N HIS A 351 -1.82 7.52 8.32
CA HIS A 351 -2.44 8.84 8.36
C HIS A 351 -1.44 9.93 7.99
N PHE A 352 -1.91 10.92 7.25
CA PHE A 352 -1.11 11.98 6.66
C PHE A 352 -1.73 13.36 6.91
N THR A 353 -0.86 14.34 7.08
CA THR A 353 -1.18 15.76 7.05
C THR A 353 -0.42 16.43 5.91
N ASN A 354 -1.14 17.11 5.02
CA ASN A 354 -0.52 17.87 3.94
C ASN A 354 0.20 19.11 4.49
N ARG A 355 1.39 19.40 3.96
CA ARG A 355 2.19 20.54 4.41
C ARG A 355 1.72 21.84 3.76
N GLU A 356 1.38 22.84 4.56
CA GLU A 356 0.93 24.15 4.06
C GLU A 356 1.93 24.76 3.06
N GLY A 357 1.42 25.30 1.95
CA GLY A 357 2.23 25.92 0.91
C GLY A 357 2.99 24.95 -0.01
N MET A 358 2.96 23.65 0.28
CA MET A 358 3.58 22.60 -0.53
C MET A 358 2.48 21.84 -1.28
N LYS A 359 2.47 21.91 -2.62
CA LYS A 359 1.53 21.16 -3.46
C LYS A 359 2.30 20.25 -4.39
N ALA A 360 1.92 18.97 -4.46
CA ALA A 360 2.25 18.17 -5.62
C ALA A 360 1.54 18.80 -6.82
N ARG A 361 2.31 19.29 -7.79
CA ARG A 361 1.79 19.75 -9.06
C ARG A 361 1.85 18.63 -10.08
#